data_AF-A0A4Y2AT03-F1
#
_entry.id   AF-A0A4Y2AT03-F1
#
_cell.length_a   1.000
_cell.length_b   1.000
_cell.length_c   1.000
_cell.angle_alpha   90.00
_cell.angle_beta   90.00
_cell.angle_gamma   90.00
#
_symmetry.space_group_name_H-M   'P 1'
#
loop_
_entity.id
_entity.type
_entity.pdbx_description
1 polymer ?
#
loop_
_entity_poly.entity_id
_entity_poly.type
_entity_poly.pdbx_seq_one_letter_code
_entity_poly.pdbx_strand_id
1 'polypeptide(L)'
;MVAKFVAKVMGDIRVAEVAVLLGKAEIGLSTADEQLLLRLLSPVMKLYTAKQAIAIVSEGLETFGGQGYMEDSRLPVLLRDVQVCSIWEGTTNVMSLDVIRSLLKTNSEALMSLEKNTILCLENGKKESALQESCIKIEKSMKYISTFIKENPGLLHIAARDISYSIARTYIGALLIDNATITKKATDIFTAQQWCKMQELCPLSLHQSYNSYAENDHETVMEGFLMN
;
A
#
# COMPACT_ATOMS: atom_id res chain seq x y z
N MET A 1 -1.85 0.31 -20.52
CA MET A 1 -1.75 1.62 -19.84
C MET A 1 -3.05 1.94 -19.10
N VAL A 2 -4.19 2.10 -19.79
CA VAL A 2 -5.51 2.40 -19.19
C VAL A 2 -5.94 1.41 -18.09
N ALA A 3 -5.82 0.10 -18.31
CA ALA A 3 -6.17 -0.91 -17.29
C ALA A 3 -5.33 -0.80 -16.00
N LYS A 4 -4.05 -0.43 -16.11
CA LYS A 4 -3.17 -0.20 -14.94
C LYS A 4 -3.63 1.02 -14.16
N PHE A 5 -3.94 2.10 -14.88
CA PHE A 5 -4.42 3.35 -14.30
C PHE A 5 -5.75 3.16 -13.58
N VAL A 6 -6.74 2.53 -14.23
CA VAL A 6 -8.06 2.25 -13.64
C VAL A 6 -7.93 1.34 -12.43
N ALA A 7 -7.11 0.29 -12.48
CA ALA A 7 -6.88 -0.57 -11.32
C ALA A 7 -6.22 0.19 -10.16
N LYS A 8 -5.35 1.15 -10.45
CA LYS A 8 -4.72 2.02 -9.45
C LYS A 8 -5.74 2.93 -8.76
N VAL A 9 -6.57 3.62 -9.56
CA VAL A 9 -7.63 4.50 -9.07
C VAL A 9 -8.70 3.73 -8.29
N MET A 10 -9.11 2.55 -8.77
CA MET A 10 -10.11 1.69 -8.10
C MET A 10 -9.57 1.07 -6.81
N GLY A 11 -8.28 0.73 -6.77
CA GLY A 11 -7.59 0.27 -5.55
C GLY A 11 -7.59 1.34 -4.45
N ASP A 12 -7.36 2.60 -4.82
CA ASP A 12 -7.36 3.73 -3.89
C ASP A 12 -8.78 4.09 -3.40
N ILE A 13 -9.84 3.81 -4.17
CA ILE A 13 -11.24 3.96 -3.70
C ILE A 13 -11.57 3.00 -2.52
N ARG A 14 -10.79 1.95 -2.31
CA ARG A 14 -10.96 1.01 -1.17
C ARG A 14 -10.31 1.48 0.13
N VAL A 15 -9.73 2.69 0.16
CA VAL A 15 -9.43 3.45 1.39
C VAL A 15 -10.68 3.62 2.27
N ALA A 16 -11.88 3.44 1.70
CA ALA A 16 -13.14 3.34 2.41
C ALA A 16 -13.12 2.33 3.59
N GLU A 17 -12.30 1.26 3.54
CA GLU A 17 -12.22 0.31 4.67
C GLU A 17 -11.72 0.99 5.94
N VAL A 18 -10.70 1.86 5.85
CA VAL A 18 -10.22 2.62 7.02
C VAL A 18 -11.28 3.59 7.53
N ALA A 19 -12.09 4.17 6.64
CA ALA A 19 -13.22 5.01 7.05
C ALA A 19 -14.33 4.20 7.75
N VAL A 20 -14.59 2.97 7.31
CA VAL A 20 -15.54 2.05 7.97
C VAL A 20 -15.01 1.66 9.36
N LEU A 21 -13.74 1.31 9.47
CA LEU A 21 -13.10 1.00 10.75
C LEU A 21 -13.13 2.19 11.71
N LEU A 22 -12.87 3.40 11.20
CA LEU A 22 -12.96 4.64 11.97
C LEU A 22 -14.39 4.88 12.46
N GLY A 23 -15.38 4.78 11.57
CA GLY A 23 -16.79 4.97 11.94
C GLY A 23 -17.24 3.98 13.01
N LYS A 24 -16.85 2.69 12.90
CA LYS A 24 -17.11 1.67 13.93
C LYS A 24 -16.46 2.02 15.27
N ALA A 25 -15.25 2.56 15.26
CA ALA A 25 -14.54 2.96 16.47
C ALA A 25 -15.21 4.17 17.15
N GLU A 26 -15.65 5.16 16.37
CA GLU A 26 -16.33 6.36 16.88
C GLU A 26 -17.68 6.05 17.55
N ILE A 27 -18.42 5.09 17.00
CA ILE A 27 -19.71 4.64 17.57
C ILE A 27 -19.55 3.56 18.65
N GLY A 28 -18.32 3.17 18.99
CA GLY A 28 -18.04 2.17 20.03
C GLY A 28 -18.40 0.72 19.67
N LEU A 29 -18.57 0.41 18.37
CA LEU A 29 -18.88 -0.94 17.87
C LEU A 29 -17.64 -1.68 17.33
N SER A 30 -16.46 -1.08 17.36
CA SER A 30 -15.21 -1.71 16.93
C SER A 30 -14.78 -2.82 17.89
N THR A 31 -14.45 -3.98 17.36
CA THR A 31 -13.74 -5.04 18.07
C THR A 31 -12.27 -4.64 18.36
N ALA A 32 -11.61 -5.35 19.28
CA ALA A 32 -10.18 -5.11 19.57
C ALA A 32 -9.30 -5.32 18.31
N ASP A 33 -9.60 -6.33 17.50
CA ASP A 33 -8.91 -6.58 16.23
C ASP A 33 -9.07 -5.41 15.26
N GLU A 34 -10.28 -4.85 15.15
CA GLU A 34 -10.55 -3.70 14.27
C GLU A 34 -9.85 -2.43 14.74
N GLN A 35 -9.69 -2.21 16.05
CA GLN A 35 -8.93 -1.08 16.59
C GLN A 35 -7.43 -1.21 16.27
N LEU A 36 -6.88 -2.42 16.39
CA LEU A 36 -5.49 -2.70 16.01
C LEU A 36 -5.27 -2.49 14.52
N LEU A 37 -6.19 -2.98 13.68
CA LEU A 37 -6.20 -2.76 12.23
C LEU A 37 -6.26 -1.27 11.89
N LEU A 38 -7.21 -0.53 12.48
CA LEU A 38 -7.36 0.90 12.26
C LEU A 38 -6.06 1.65 12.58
N ARG A 39 -5.44 1.33 13.72
CA ARG A 39 -4.19 1.97 14.15
C ARG A 39 -3.03 1.69 13.19
N LEU A 40 -2.92 0.46 12.68
CA LEU A 40 -1.88 0.06 11.74
C LEU A 40 -2.12 0.66 10.35
N LEU A 41 -3.34 0.58 9.84
CA LEU A 41 -3.68 0.95 8.47
C LEU A 41 -3.77 2.46 8.26
N SER A 42 -4.05 3.26 9.29
CA SER A 42 -4.12 4.72 9.18
C SER A 42 -2.84 5.35 8.57
N PRO A 43 -1.63 5.14 9.14
CA PRO A 43 -0.40 5.66 8.53
C PRO A 43 -0.07 4.99 7.18
N VAL A 44 -0.36 3.69 7.02
CA VAL A 44 -0.14 2.96 5.75
C VAL A 44 -0.96 3.57 4.61
N MET A 45 -2.25 3.83 4.83
CA MET A 45 -3.11 4.42 3.81
C MET A 45 -2.74 5.87 3.53
N LYS A 46 -2.38 6.66 4.54
CA LYS A 46 -1.93 8.04 4.36
C LYS A 46 -0.71 8.09 3.43
N LEU A 47 0.35 7.34 3.77
CA LEU A 47 1.60 7.39 3.00
C LEU A 47 1.42 6.83 1.58
N TYR A 48 0.64 5.76 1.44
CA TYR A 48 0.48 5.08 0.16
C TYR A 48 -0.35 5.95 -0.79
N THR A 49 -1.56 6.34 -0.37
CA THR A 49 -2.48 7.11 -1.22
C THR A 49 -1.89 8.45 -1.62
N ALA A 50 -1.20 9.16 -0.72
CA ALA A 50 -0.53 10.41 -1.05
C ALA A 50 0.51 10.25 -2.17
N LYS A 51 1.32 9.19 -2.13
CA LYS A 51 2.32 8.93 -3.18
C LYS A 51 1.69 8.44 -4.47
N GLN A 52 0.59 7.67 -4.39
CA GLN A 52 -0.14 7.21 -5.57
C GLN A 52 -0.86 8.35 -6.27
N ALA A 53 -1.47 9.27 -5.51
CA ALA A 53 -2.21 10.40 -6.04
C ALA A 53 -1.33 11.31 -6.90
N ILE A 54 -0.10 11.62 -6.46
CA ILE A 54 0.87 12.38 -7.28
C ILE A 54 1.14 11.69 -8.62
N ALA A 55 1.43 10.38 -8.58
CA ALA A 55 1.72 9.61 -9.80
C ALA A 55 0.50 9.49 -10.72
N ILE A 56 -0.70 9.32 -10.17
CA ILE A 56 -1.96 9.23 -10.92
C ILE A 56 -2.27 10.57 -11.58
N VAL A 57 -2.17 11.67 -10.84
CA VAL A 57 -2.45 13.01 -11.39
C VAL A 57 -1.44 13.34 -12.48
N SER A 58 -0.15 13.06 -12.29
CA SER A 58 0.86 13.26 -13.32
C SER A 58 0.54 12.51 -14.62
N GLU A 59 0.19 11.22 -14.53
CA GLU A 59 -0.23 10.43 -15.70
C GLU A 59 -1.52 11.01 -16.33
N GLY A 60 -2.45 11.46 -15.48
CA GLY A 60 -3.70 12.10 -15.90
C GLY A 60 -3.45 13.35 -16.74
N LEU A 61 -2.53 14.22 -16.32
CA LEU A 61 -2.14 15.41 -17.08
C LEU A 61 -1.53 15.02 -18.44
N GLU A 62 -0.68 14.00 -18.48
CA GLU A 62 -0.06 13.51 -19.72
C GLU A 62 -1.09 13.07 -20.76
N THR A 63 -2.24 12.52 -20.34
CA THR A 63 -3.32 12.14 -21.27
C THR A 63 -3.91 13.33 -22.06
N PHE A 64 -3.75 14.56 -21.57
CA PHE A 64 -4.15 15.78 -22.27
C PHE A 64 -3.03 16.40 -23.14
N GLY A 65 -1.85 15.76 -23.19
CA GLY A 65 -0.69 16.26 -23.92
C GLY A 65 -0.28 17.65 -23.47
N GLY A 66 0.08 18.53 -24.42
CA GLY A 66 0.49 19.90 -24.12
C GLY A 66 -0.55 20.69 -23.30
N GLN A 67 -1.86 20.43 -23.50
CA GLN A 67 -2.91 21.11 -22.74
C GLN A 67 -2.92 20.71 -21.26
N GLY A 68 -2.45 19.51 -20.93
CA GLY A 68 -2.26 19.08 -19.54
C GLY A 68 -1.20 19.89 -18.80
N TYR A 69 -0.28 20.54 -19.52
CA TYR A 69 0.81 21.34 -18.97
C TYR A 69 0.48 22.84 -18.89
N MET A 70 -0.44 23.34 -19.71
CA MET A 70 -0.80 24.76 -19.75
C MET A 70 -1.57 25.16 -18.48
N GLU A 71 -1.11 26.15 -17.72
CA GLU A 71 -1.79 26.62 -16.49
C GLU A 71 -3.22 27.13 -16.77
N ASP A 72 -3.46 27.63 -17.98
CA ASP A 72 -4.75 28.11 -18.49
C ASP A 72 -5.82 27.00 -18.48
N SER A 73 -5.42 25.74 -18.65
CA SER A 73 -6.32 24.58 -18.60
C SER A 73 -6.77 24.21 -17.19
N ARG A 74 -6.14 24.81 -16.17
CA ARG A 74 -6.30 24.51 -14.73
C ARG A 74 -5.91 23.08 -14.32
N LEU A 75 -5.49 22.22 -15.24
CA LEU A 75 -5.05 20.85 -14.93
C LEU A 75 -3.75 20.82 -14.10
N PRO A 76 -2.72 21.65 -14.35
CA PRO A 76 -1.50 21.69 -13.54
C PRO A 76 -1.72 21.97 -12.05
N VAL A 77 -2.80 22.70 -11.71
CA VAL A 77 -3.18 22.99 -10.32
C VAL A 77 -3.35 21.69 -9.53
N LEU A 78 -3.97 20.66 -10.14
CA LEU A 78 -4.20 19.37 -9.48
C LEU A 78 -2.88 18.71 -9.06
N LEU A 79 -1.84 18.78 -9.91
CA LEU A 79 -0.54 18.19 -9.63
C LEU A 79 0.20 18.96 -8.52
N ARG A 80 0.09 20.29 -8.53
CA ARG A 80 0.67 21.14 -7.49
C ARG A 80 -0.01 20.91 -6.13
N ASP A 81 -1.33 20.80 -6.11
CA ASP A 81 -2.10 20.63 -4.89
C ASP A 81 -1.88 19.24 -4.29
N VAL A 82 -1.90 18.17 -5.11
CA VAL A 82 -1.73 16.80 -4.60
C VAL A 82 -0.35 16.53 -3.99
N GLN A 83 0.67 17.32 -4.35
CA GLN A 83 2.02 17.19 -3.80
C GLN A 83 2.05 17.37 -2.28
N VAL A 84 1.20 18.26 -1.75
CA VAL A 84 1.14 18.57 -0.31
C VAL A 84 0.80 17.33 0.51
N CYS A 85 -0.02 16.42 -0.04
CA CYS A 85 -0.48 15.19 0.63
C CYS A 85 0.68 14.31 1.11
N SER A 86 1.80 14.30 0.39
CA SER A 86 2.97 13.49 0.73
C SER A 86 3.91 14.14 1.75
N ILE A 87 3.69 15.43 2.04
CA ILE A 87 4.57 16.27 2.85
C ILE A 87 3.92 16.57 4.21
N TRP A 88 2.72 17.14 4.21
CA TRP A 88 2.02 17.53 5.44
C TRP A 88 1.56 16.32 6.26
N GLU A 89 1.23 16.52 7.53
CA GLU A 89 0.71 15.45 8.41
C GLU A 89 1.56 14.17 8.41
N GLY A 90 2.88 14.33 8.24
CA GLY A 90 3.87 13.26 8.21
C GLY A 90 4.33 12.86 6.81
N THR A 91 5.63 12.97 6.56
CA THR A 91 6.23 12.54 5.29
C THR A 91 6.16 11.01 5.13
N THR A 92 6.36 10.50 3.91
CA THR A 92 6.30 9.06 3.63
C THR A 92 7.19 8.23 4.58
N ASN A 93 8.41 8.68 4.86
CA ASN A 93 9.32 7.96 5.76
C ASN A 93 8.88 8.07 7.23
N VAL A 94 8.43 9.25 7.67
CA VAL A 94 7.92 9.44 9.04
C VAL A 94 6.70 8.55 9.30
N MET A 95 5.77 8.48 8.34
CA MET A 95 4.62 7.58 8.42
C MET A 95 5.04 6.11 8.36
N SER A 96 6.05 5.76 7.57
CA SER A 96 6.59 4.40 7.54
C SER A 96 7.20 3.98 8.88
N LEU A 97 7.91 4.90 9.55
CA LEU A 97 8.40 4.67 10.91
C LEU A 97 7.25 4.57 11.93
N ASP A 98 6.14 5.28 11.70
CA ASP A 98 4.93 5.12 12.52
C ASP A 98 4.29 3.73 12.38
N VAL A 99 4.30 3.16 11.17
CA VAL A 99 3.87 1.77 10.94
C VAL A 99 4.72 0.82 11.79
N ILE A 100 6.04 0.96 11.75
CA ILE A 100 6.95 0.14 12.57
C ILE A 100 6.68 0.36 14.07
N ARG A 101 6.47 1.61 14.50
CA ARG A 101 6.11 1.93 15.89
C ARG A 101 4.81 1.22 16.32
N SER A 102 3.81 1.16 15.45
CA SER A 102 2.55 0.47 15.70
C SER A 102 2.75 -1.04 15.86
N LEU A 103 3.57 -1.64 15.00
CA LEU A 103 3.88 -3.07 15.05
C LEU A 103 4.63 -3.46 16.32
N LEU A 104 5.61 -2.63 16.73
CA LEU A 104 6.40 -2.86 17.94
C LEU A 104 5.59 -2.65 19.23
N LYS A 105 4.78 -1.58 19.30
CA LYS A 105 3.99 -1.27 20.50
C LYS A 105 2.92 -2.32 20.81
N THR A 106 2.43 -3.00 19.77
CA THR A 106 1.36 -4.01 19.89
C THR A 106 1.93 -5.43 20.03
N ASN A 107 3.24 -5.61 20.21
CA ASN A 107 3.88 -6.94 20.29
C ASN A 107 3.44 -7.90 19.18
N SER A 108 3.31 -7.41 17.95
CA SER A 108 2.82 -8.16 16.76
C SER A 108 1.31 -8.46 16.72
N GLU A 109 0.51 -8.03 17.69
CA GLU A 109 -0.96 -8.21 17.65
C GLU A 109 -1.58 -7.54 16.42
N ALA A 110 -1.14 -6.32 16.08
CA ALA A 110 -1.65 -5.63 14.89
C ALA A 110 -1.32 -6.37 13.58
N LEU A 111 -0.18 -7.05 13.52
CA LEU A 111 0.20 -7.87 12.37
C LEU A 111 -0.69 -9.12 12.28
N MET A 112 -0.98 -9.76 13.41
CA MET A 112 -1.89 -10.91 13.46
C MET A 112 -3.32 -10.53 13.06
N SER A 113 -3.83 -9.39 13.52
CA SER A 113 -5.15 -8.89 13.11
C SER A 113 -5.18 -8.58 11.61
N LEU A 114 -4.10 -8.03 11.03
CA LEU A 114 -3.94 -7.82 9.59
C LEU A 114 -3.96 -9.12 8.79
N GLU A 115 -3.20 -10.13 9.22
CA GLU A 115 -3.18 -11.44 8.60
C GLU A 115 -4.56 -12.10 8.62
N LYS A 116 -5.22 -12.10 9.78
CA LYS A 116 -6.55 -12.67 9.98
C LYS A 116 -7.58 -12.01 9.06
N ASN A 117 -7.61 -10.68 9.00
CA ASN A 117 -8.53 -9.94 8.15
C ASN A 117 -8.23 -10.18 6.66
N THR A 118 -6.95 -10.23 6.28
CA THR A 118 -6.55 -10.56 4.90
C THR A 118 -7.04 -11.95 4.49
N ILE A 119 -6.90 -12.96 5.35
CA ILE A 119 -7.39 -14.32 5.08
C ILE A 119 -8.91 -14.33 4.89
N LEU A 120 -9.65 -13.61 5.74
CA LEU A 120 -11.11 -13.48 5.64
C LEU A 120 -11.54 -12.94 4.27
N CYS A 121 -10.92 -11.86 3.80
CA CYS A 121 -11.20 -11.29 2.47
C CYS A 121 -10.94 -12.27 1.32
N LEU A 122 -10.02 -13.23 1.49
CA LEU A 122 -9.67 -14.19 0.44
C LEU A 122 -10.54 -15.45 0.46
N GLU A 123 -11.32 -15.73 1.51
CA GLU A 123 -12.10 -16.98 1.65
C GLU A 123 -13.05 -17.22 0.47
N ASN A 124 -13.75 -16.17 0.04
CA ASN A 124 -14.66 -16.25 -1.10
C ASN A 124 -13.88 -16.21 -2.43
N GLY A 125 -12.79 -15.46 -2.50
CA GLY A 125 -11.92 -15.38 -3.66
C GLY A 125 -11.30 -16.72 -4.06
N LYS A 126 -10.97 -17.57 -3.07
CA LYS A 126 -10.41 -18.92 -3.31
C LYS A 126 -11.37 -19.87 -4.04
N LYS A 127 -12.68 -19.65 -3.89
CA LYS A 127 -13.72 -20.48 -4.53
C LYS A 127 -13.87 -20.13 -6.02
N GLU A 128 -13.50 -18.90 -6.41
CA GLU A 128 -13.61 -18.40 -7.77
C GLU A 128 -12.36 -18.76 -8.58
N SER A 129 -12.50 -19.57 -9.63
CA SER A 129 -11.37 -20.08 -10.42
C SER A 129 -10.53 -18.96 -11.03
N ALA A 130 -11.16 -17.84 -11.41
CA ALA A 130 -10.48 -16.68 -11.98
C ALA A 130 -9.57 -15.94 -10.97
N LEU A 131 -9.82 -16.04 -9.66
CA LEU A 131 -9.11 -15.25 -8.63
C LEU A 131 -8.11 -16.08 -7.82
N GLN A 132 -8.08 -17.41 -7.99
CA GLN A 132 -7.21 -18.31 -7.24
C GLN A 132 -5.72 -17.94 -7.31
N GLU A 133 -5.20 -17.65 -8.51
CA GLU A 133 -3.80 -17.23 -8.71
C GLU A 133 -3.49 -15.94 -7.91
N SER A 134 -4.43 -15.00 -7.90
CA SER A 134 -4.29 -13.72 -7.20
C SER A 134 -4.32 -13.90 -5.68
N CYS A 135 -5.18 -14.79 -5.18
CA CYS A 135 -5.25 -15.15 -3.76
C CYS A 135 -3.92 -15.77 -3.29
N ILE A 136 -3.38 -16.74 -4.03
CA ILE A 136 -2.10 -17.40 -3.69
C ILE A 136 -0.97 -16.37 -3.62
N LYS A 137 -0.93 -15.40 -4.54
CA LYS A 137 0.09 -14.36 -4.55
C LYS A 137 0.00 -13.46 -3.31
N ILE A 138 -1.20 -13.03 -2.93
CA ILE A 138 -1.43 -12.22 -1.71
C ILE A 138 -1.04 -13.00 -0.46
N GLU A 139 -1.43 -14.26 -0.33
CA GLU A 139 -1.05 -15.09 0.83
C GLU A 139 0.46 -15.25 0.95
N LYS A 140 1.15 -15.50 -0.19
CA LYS A 140 2.60 -15.58 -0.23
C LYS A 140 3.25 -14.26 0.22
N SER A 141 2.75 -13.13 -0.28
CA SER A 141 3.25 -11.80 0.11
C SER A 141 3.01 -11.51 1.58
N MET A 142 1.83 -11.81 2.11
CA MET A 142 1.50 -11.59 3.53
C MET A 142 2.37 -12.45 4.44
N LYS A 143 2.57 -13.74 4.09
CA LYS A 143 3.46 -14.65 4.82
C LYS A 143 4.90 -14.12 4.83
N TYR A 144 5.40 -13.63 3.69
CA TYR A 144 6.75 -13.07 3.61
C TYR A 144 6.92 -11.85 4.52
N ILE A 145 5.95 -10.92 4.52
CA ILE A 145 5.96 -9.74 5.40
C ILE A 145 6.03 -10.19 6.87
N SER A 146 5.21 -11.16 7.26
CA SER A 146 5.17 -11.69 8.63
C SER A 146 6.50 -12.29 9.07
N THR A 147 7.05 -13.17 8.22
CA THR A 147 8.33 -13.82 8.47
C THR A 147 9.46 -12.81 8.56
N PHE A 148 9.53 -11.85 7.64
CA PHE A 148 10.56 -10.83 7.62
C PHE A 148 10.57 -9.99 8.91
N ILE A 149 9.39 -9.53 9.35
CA ILE A 149 9.26 -8.70 10.55
C ILE A 149 9.74 -9.44 11.80
N LYS A 150 9.47 -10.74 11.89
CA LYS A 150 9.86 -11.58 13.04
C LYS A 150 11.36 -11.92 13.05
N GLU A 151 11.93 -12.22 11.88
CA GLU A 151 13.30 -12.70 11.77
C GLU A 151 14.35 -11.56 11.76
N ASN A 152 13.97 -10.34 11.37
CA ASN A 152 14.92 -9.24 11.13
C ASN A 152 14.59 -7.96 11.93
N PRO A 153 14.52 -8.00 13.28
CA PRO A 153 14.16 -6.84 14.10
C PRO A 153 15.11 -5.64 13.91
N GLY A 154 16.40 -5.89 13.62
CA GLY A 154 17.39 -4.84 13.38
C GLY A 154 17.20 -4.08 12.05
N LEU A 155 16.53 -4.68 11.06
CA LEU A 155 16.36 -4.09 9.73
C LEU A 155 15.03 -3.34 9.56
N LEU A 156 14.14 -3.38 10.57
CA LEU A 156 12.78 -2.83 10.45
C LEU A 156 12.75 -1.34 10.13
N HIS A 157 13.68 -0.56 10.70
CA HIS A 157 13.74 0.88 10.46
C HIS A 157 14.23 1.21 9.05
N ILE A 158 15.20 0.47 8.54
CA ILE A 158 15.74 0.65 7.18
C ILE A 158 14.68 0.23 6.15
N ALA A 159 14.07 -0.95 6.36
CA ALA A 159 13.04 -1.49 5.49
C ALA A 159 11.63 -0.89 5.71
N ALA A 160 11.49 0.13 6.58
CA ALA A 160 10.18 0.61 7.06
C ALA A 160 9.24 1.01 5.90
N ARG A 161 9.81 1.66 4.88
CA ARG A 161 9.05 2.10 3.71
C ARG A 161 8.56 0.92 2.87
N ASP A 162 9.43 -0.05 2.62
CA ASP A 162 9.08 -1.23 1.83
C ASP A 162 8.12 -2.15 2.55
N ILE A 163 8.24 -2.30 3.87
CA ILE A 163 7.25 -2.97 4.72
C ILE A 163 5.89 -2.29 4.54
N SER A 164 5.85 -0.96 4.70
CA SER A 164 4.59 -0.20 4.59
C SER A 164 3.94 -0.31 3.21
N TYR A 165 4.73 -0.23 2.15
CA TYR A 165 4.23 -0.41 0.77
C TYR A 165 3.78 -1.85 0.50
N SER A 166 4.48 -2.84 1.05
CA SER A 166 4.11 -4.25 0.91
C SER A 166 2.79 -4.55 1.62
N ILE A 167 2.59 -4.00 2.82
CA ILE A 167 1.32 -4.07 3.56
C ILE A 167 0.21 -3.42 2.73
N ALA A 168 0.40 -2.19 2.25
CA ALA A 168 -0.61 -1.46 1.47
C ALA A 168 -1.04 -2.25 0.22
N ARG A 169 -0.08 -2.69 -0.59
CA ARG A 169 -0.36 -3.38 -1.87
C ARG A 169 -1.04 -4.73 -1.66
N THR A 170 -0.57 -5.49 -0.67
CA THR A 170 -1.12 -6.81 -0.32
C THR A 170 -2.54 -6.66 0.21
N TYR A 171 -2.79 -5.71 1.12
CA TYR A 171 -4.08 -5.50 1.74
C TYR A 171 -5.13 -4.93 0.75
N ILE A 172 -4.77 -3.91 -0.05
CA ILE A 172 -5.64 -3.40 -1.12
C ILE A 172 -5.99 -4.52 -2.12
N GLY A 173 -5.02 -5.39 -2.43
CA GLY A 173 -5.27 -6.56 -3.28
C GLY A 173 -6.32 -7.51 -2.70
N ALA A 174 -6.27 -7.77 -1.39
CA ALA A 174 -7.24 -8.61 -0.71
C ALA A 174 -8.65 -7.98 -0.75
N LEU A 175 -8.76 -6.68 -0.50
CA LEU A 175 -10.03 -5.94 -0.57
C LEU A 175 -10.61 -5.91 -1.99
N LEU A 176 -9.77 -5.79 -3.01
CA LEU A 176 -10.22 -5.84 -4.41
C LEU A 176 -10.79 -7.22 -4.77
N ILE A 177 -10.16 -8.30 -4.29
CA ILE A 177 -10.66 -9.67 -4.47
C ILE A 177 -11.99 -9.86 -3.77
N ASP A 178 -12.10 -9.44 -2.51
CA ASP A 178 -13.35 -9.56 -1.74
C ASP A 178 -14.49 -8.81 -2.45
N ASN A 179 -14.25 -7.55 -2.85
CA ASN A 179 -15.25 -6.80 -3.61
C ASN A 179 -15.61 -7.44 -4.96
N ALA A 180 -14.64 -8.01 -5.68
CA ALA A 180 -14.93 -8.69 -6.93
C ALA A 180 -15.85 -9.90 -6.71
N THR A 181 -15.72 -10.60 -5.57
CA THR A 181 -16.61 -11.71 -5.21
C THR A 181 -18.02 -11.25 -4.81
N ILE A 182 -18.14 -10.08 -4.17
CA ILE A 182 -19.42 -9.49 -3.77
C ILE A 182 -20.18 -8.98 -5.00
N THR A 183 -19.53 -8.19 -5.85
CA THR A 183 -20.17 -7.54 -7.00
C THR A 183 -20.36 -8.48 -8.18
N LYS A 184 -19.50 -9.49 -8.33
CA LYS A 184 -19.46 -10.45 -9.46
C LYS A 184 -19.39 -9.78 -10.83
N LYS A 185 -18.94 -8.53 -10.90
CA LYS A 185 -18.77 -7.80 -12.16
C LYS A 185 -17.47 -8.24 -12.82
N ALA A 186 -17.53 -8.48 -14.13
CA ALA A 186 -16.34 -8.84 -14.91
C ALA A 186 -15.22 -7.77 -14.80
N THR A 187 -15.59 -6.49 -14.69
CA THR A 187 -14.65 -5.38 -14.50
C THR A 187 -13.88 -5.46 -13.19
N ASP A 188 -14.54 -5.89 -12.12
CA ASP A 188 -13.99 -5.92 -10.77
C ASP A 188 -13.06 -7.14 -10.63
N ILE A 189 -13.46 -8.29 -11.19
CA ILE A 189 -12.62 -9.48 -11.31
C ILE A 189 -11.35 -9.15 -12.11
N PHE A 190 -11.50 -8.52 -13.28
CA PHE A 190 -10.36 -8.12 -14.09
C PHE A 190 -9.44 -7.14 -13.35
N THR A 191 -10.02 -6.16 -12.64
CA THR A 191 -9.26 -5.17 -11.86
C THR A 191 -8.43 -5.84 -10.76
N ALA A 192 -9.02 -6.75 -9.99
CA ALA A 192 -8.33 -7.50 -8.95
C ALA A 192 -7.18 -8.35 -9.53
N GLN A 193 -7.41 -9.03 -10.66
CA GLN A 193 -6.36 -9.78 -11.36
C GLN A 193 -5.21 -8.87 -11.82
N GLN A 194 -5.52 -7.71 -12.42
CA GLN A 194 -4.50 -6.79 -12.89
C GLN A 194 -3.68 -6.19 -11.74
N TRP A 195 -4.34 -5.86 -10.62
CA TRP A 195 -3.66 -5.39 -9.42
C TRP A 195 -2.62 -6.40 -8.91
N CYS A 196 -2.96 -7.69 -8.92
CA CYS A 196 -2.05 -8.75 -8.48
C CYS A 196 -0.98 -9.10 -9.54
N LYS A 197 -1.27 -8.97 -10.83
CA LYS A 197 -0.33 -9.34 -11.91
C LYS A 197 0.68 -8.25 -12.25
N MET A 198 0.25 -7.00 -12.34
CA MET A 198 1.03 -5.95 -13.00
C MET A 198 2.03 -5.22 -12.11
N GLN A 199 1.97 -5.43 -10.80
CA GLN A 199 2.89 -4.81 -9.84
C GLN A 199 3.45 -5.85 -8.86
N GLU A 200 4.62 -5.52 -8.33
CA GLU A 200 5.20 -6.28 -7.24
C GLU A 200 4.42 -5.98 -5.96
N LEU A 201 3.73 -6.99 -5.41
CA LEU A 201 2.92 -6.85 -4.21
C LEU A 201 3.78 -6.68 -2.96
N CYS A 202 4.99 -7.25 -2.96
CA CYS A 202 5.92 -7.22 -1.84
C CYS A 202 7.28 -6.64 -2.26
N PRO A 203 7.41 -5.30 -2.44
CA PRO A 203 8.70 -4.64 -2.67
C PRO A 203 9.78 -5.06 -1.67
N LEU A 204 9.38 -5.32 -0.42
CA LEU A 204 10.24 -5.82 0.63
C LEU A 204 11.04 -7.07 0.21
N SER A 205 10.36 -8.04 -0.42
CA SER A 205 10.99 -9.27 -0.89
C SER A 205 11.97 -9.05 -2.04
N LEU A 206 11.64 -8.12 -2.93
CA LEU A 206 12.46 -7.77 -4.08
C LEU A 206 13.73 -7.05 -3.64
N HIS A 207 13.60 -6.02 -2.80
CA HIS A 207 14.74 -5.23 -2.33
C HIS A 207 15.64 -6.03 -1.37
N GLN A 208 15.06 -6.92 -0.55
CA GLN A 208 15.87 -7.89 0.21
C GLN A 208 16.73 -8.76 -0.72
N SER A 209 16.16 -9.22 -1.85
CA SER A 209 16.91 -10.05 -2.81
C SER A 209 18.08 -9.33 -3.47
N TYR A 210 18.02 -7.99 -3.54
CA TYR A 210 19.10 -7.13 -4.03
C TYR A 210 20.07 -6.68 -2.93
N ASN A 211 19.92 -7.18 -1.71
CA ASN A 211 20.71 -6.77 -0.54
C ASN A 211 20.62 -5.25 -0.29
N SER A 212 19.48 -4.63 -0.58
CA SER A 212 19.28 -3.17 -0.52
C SER A 212 19.22 -2.59 0.89
N TYR A 213 19.36 -3.40 1.94
CA TYR A 213 19.41 -2.92 3.32
C TYR A 213 20.81 -3.05 3.96
N ALA A 214 21.83 -3.23 3.13
CA ALA A 214 23.23 -3.21 3.56
C ALA A 214 23.71 -1.77 3.86
N GLU A 215 24.81 -1.64 4.62
CA GLU A 215 25.34 -0.35 5.08
C GLU A 215 25.97 0.55 3.99
N ASN A 216 25.99 0.09 2.72
CA ASN A 216 26.69 0.76 1.63
C ASN A 216 25.98 2.02 1.07
N ASP A 217 24.76 2.30 1.53
CA ASP A 217 24.00 3.47 1.09
C ASP A 217 24.73 4.79 1.39
N HIS A 218 25.40 4.86 2.55
CA HIS A 218 26.13 6.06 2.96
C HIS A 218 27.27 6.37 1.99
N GLU A 219 28.05 5.37 1.59
CA GLU A 219 29.15 5.53 0.65
C GLU A 219 28.65 6.00 -0.72
N THR A 220 27.55 5.43 -1.19
CA THR A 220 26.95 5.78 -2.49
C THR A 220 26.39 7.22 -2.47
N VAL A 221 25.71 7.61 -1.39
CA VAL A 221 25.13 8.97 -1.27
C VAL A 221 26.20 10.04 -1.08
N MET A 222 27.29 9.72 -0.38
CA MET A 222 28.39 10.64 -0.10
C MET A 222 29.55 10.54 -1.09
N GLU A 223 29.39 9.76 -2.16
CA GLU A 223 30.39 9.64 -3.23
C GLU A 223 30.67 11.03 -3.83
N GLY A 224 31.95 11.42 -3.85
CA GLY A 224 32.38 12.75 -4.31
C GLY A 224 32.25 13.88 -3.28
N PHE A 225 31.57 13.68 -2.14
CA PHE A 225 31.57 14.63 -1.01
C PHE A 225 32.74 14.39 -0.05
N LEU A 226 33.10 13.13 0.18
CA LEU A 226 34.20 12.73 1.10
C LEU A 226 35.60 12.76 0.46
N MET A 227 35.72 13.18 -0.81
CA MET A 227 37.00 13.22 -1.54
C MET A 227 37.80 14.53 -1.38
N ASN A 228 37.49 15.37 -0.38
CA ASN A 228 38.25 16.59 -0.03
C ASN A 228 38.75 16.56 1.42
#